data_AF-A0A383ETT5-F1
#
_entry.id   AF-A0A383ETT5-F1
#
_cell.length_a   1.000
_cell.length_b   1.000
_cell.length_c   1.000
_cell.angle_alpha   90.00
_cell.angle_beta   90.00
_cell.angle_gamma   90.00
#
_symmetry.space_group_name_H-M   'P 1'
#
loop_
_entity.id
_entity.type
_entity.pdbx_description
1 polymer ?
#
loop_
_entity_poly.entity_id
_entity_poly.type
_entity_poly.pdbx_seq_one_letter_code
_entity_poly.pdbx_strand_id
1 'polypeptide(L)'
;MKAIGIIPARLAATRFPNKPMAQICGMPMVGHCYHRTRLSQGIEDTYVATCDPEIANYVESIGGFAIATADTHNRATTRTAEAIEHIEESIGEKIDI
;
A
#
# COMPACT_ATOMS: atom_id res chain seq x y z
N MET A 1 12.25 4.76 -17.04
CA MET A 1 11.87 5.27 -15.71
C MET A 1 11.26 4.09 -14.99
N LYS A 2 11.69 3.79 -13.77
CA LYS A 2 11.13 2.65 -13.01
C LYS A 2 9.74 3.06 -12.54
N ALA A 3 8.72 2.28 -12.86
CA ALA A 3 7.36 2.52 -12.38
C ALA A 3 7.01 1.49 -11.30
N ILE A 4 6.32 1.92 -10.25
CA ILE A 4 5.88 1.06 -9.15
C ILE A 4 4.39 1.24 -8.88
N GLY A 5 3.74 0.22 -8.32
CA GLY A 5 2.36 0.33 -7.84
C GLY A 5 2.31 0.71 -6.37
N ILE A 6 1.56 1.75 -6.00
CA ILE A 6 1.31 2.10 -4.59
C ILE A 6 -0.17 1.94 -4.25
N ILE A 7 -0.46 1.18 -3.20
CA ILE A 7 -1.82 0.96 -2.68
C ILE A 7 -1.96 1.69 -1.35
N PRO A 8 -2.62 2.87 -1.31
CA PRO A 8 -2.89 3.57 -0.05
C PRO A 8 -4.04 2.87 0.71
N ALA A 9 -3.78 2.47 1.95
CA ALA A 9 -4.76 1.76 2.78
C ALA A 9 -4.74 2.25 4.24
N ARG A 10 -5.93 2.36 4.84
CA ARG A 10 -6.10 2.63 6.27
C ARG A 10 -7.37 2.00 6.82
N LEU A 11 -7.37 1.62 8.10
CA LEU A 11 -8.52 1.01 8.79
C LEU A 11 -9.63 2.02 9.10
N ALA A 12 -9.27 3.29 9.32
CA ALA A 12 -10.16 4.39 9.71
C ALA A 12 -11.12 4.88 8.60
N ALA A 13 -11.70 3.98 7.81
CA ALA A 13 -12.72 4.29 6.81
C ALA A 13 -14.10 4.45 7.46
N THR A 14 -14.78 5.58 7.21
CA THR A 14 -16.06 5.90 7.87
C THR A 14 -17.26 5.12 7.35
N ARG A 15 -17.36 4.93 6.03
CA ARG A 15 -18.49 4.25 5.37
C ARG A 15 -18.41 2.72 5.44
N PHE A 16 -17.19 2.19 5.60
CA PHE A 16 -16.95 0.76 5.76
C PHE A 16 -15.74 0.59 6.68
N PRO A 17 -15.97 0.53 8.01
CA PRO A 17 -14.91 0.34 8.99
C PRO A 17 -14.11 -0.94 8.71
N ASN A 18 -12.79 -0.89 8.92
CA ASN A 18 -11.86 -2.00 8.70
C ASN A 18 -11.87 -2.59 7.28
N LYS A 19 -12.36 -1.82 6.29
CA LYS A 19 -12.50 -2.26 4.89
C LYS A 19 -11.26 -2.98 4.33
N PRO A 20 -10.00 -2.51 4.52
CA PRO A 20 -8.83 -3.21 3.98
C PRO A 20 -8.67 -4.64 4.50
N MET A 21 -9.10 -4.90 5.75
CA MET A 21 -9.00 -6.21 6.40
C MET A 21 -10.26 -7.06 6.26
N ALA A 22 -11.31 -6.54 5.60
CA ALA A 22 -12.51 -7.30 5.31
C ALA A 22 -12.18 -8.53 4.45
N GLN A 23 -12.61 -9.71 4.90
CA GLN A 23 -12.36 -10.98 4.23
C GLN A 23 -13.21 -11.10 2.96
N ILE A 24 -12.55 -11.38 1.84
CA ILE A 24 -13.17 -11.69 0.57
C ILE A 24 -12.62 -13.06 0.16
N CYS A 25 -13.48 -14.08 0.17
CA CYS A 25 -13.09 -15.46 -0.16
C CYS A 25 -11.84 -15.96 0.62
N GLY A 26 -11.74 -15.64 1.91
CA GLY A 26 -10.64 -16.10 2.78
C GLY A 26 -9.34 -15.27 2.72
N MET A 27 -9.34 -14.13 2.02
CA MET A 27 -8.21 -13.20 1.98
C MET A 27 -8.69 -11.77 2.26
N PRO A 28 -7.98 -10.97 3.08
CA PRO A 28 -8.22 -9.54 3.22
C PRO A 28 -8.31 -8.79 1.90
N MET A 29 -9.21 -7.81 1.81
CA MET A 29 -9.36 -6.94 0.63
C MET A 29 -8.03 -6.34 0.16
N VAL A 30 -7.17 -5.90 1.08
CA VAL A 30 -5.85 -5.34 0.73
C VAL A 30 -4.94 -6.37 0.06
N GLY A 31 -5.04 -7.65 0.42
CA GLY A 31 -4.33 -8.75 -0.25
C GLY A 31 -4.77 -8.93 -1.69
N HIS A 32 -6.08 -8.85 -1.94
CA HIS A 32 -6.63 -8.88 -3.30
C HIS A 32 -6.11 -7.71 -4.14
N CYS A 33 -6.06 -6.50 -3.58
CA CYS A 33 -5.47 -5.34 -4.26
C CYS A 33 -3.99 -5.57 -4.55
N TYR A 34 -3.22 -6.02 -3.56
CA TYR A 34 -1.79 -6.27 -3.68
C TYR A 34 -1.46 -7.25 -4.81
N HIS A 35 -2.09 -8.43 -4.80
CA HIS A 35 -1.85 -9.44 -5.83
C HIS A 35 -2.29 -8.98 -7.22
N ARG A 36 -3.41 -8.24 -7.34
CA ARG A 36 -3.86 -7.72 -8.64
C ARG A 36 -2.90 -6.65 -9.17
N THR A 37 -2.42 -5.74 -8.33
CA THR A 37 -1.46 -4.73 -8.75
C THR A 37 -0.17 -5.39 -9.25
N ARG A 38 0.35 -6.41 -8.55
CA ARG A 38 1.54 -7.17 -8.99
C ARG A 38 1.41 -7.88 -10.35
N LEU A 39 0.19 -8.10 -10.84
CA LEU A 39 -0.04 -8.66 -12.18
C LEU A 39 -0.01 -7.61 -13.28
N SER A 40 0.02 -6.32 -12.93
CA SER A 40 0.05 -5.23 -13.91
C SER A 40 1.37 -5.26 -14.68
N GLN A 41 1.29 -5.09 -16.00
CA GLN A 41 2.47 -4.95 -16.83
C GLN A 41 3.09 -3.57 -16.64
N GLY A 42 4.43 -3.51 -16.69
CA GLY A 42 5.17 -2.25 -16.67
C GLY A 42 5.44 -1.66 -15.29
N ILE A 43 5.00 -2.31 -14.20
CA ILE A 43 5.46 -1.97 -12.85
C ILE A 43 6.53 -2.97 -12.39
N GLU A 44 7.55 -2.47 -11.71
CA GLU A 44 8.65 -3.28 -11.18
C GLU A 44 8.28 -3.89 -9.83
N ASP A 45 7.66 -3.10 -8.96
CA ASP A 45 7.29 -3.50 -7.61
C ASP A 45 5.93 -2.96 -7.19
N THR A 46 5.42 -3.48 -6.08
CA THR A 46 4.16 -3.05 -5.47
C THR A 46 4.34 -2.84 -3.97
N TYR A 47 3.90 -1.68 -3.50
CA TYR A 47 3.97 -1.26 -2.11
C TYR A 47 2.57 -0.94 -1.56
N VAL A 48 2.34 -1.24 -0.29
CA VAL A 48 1.14 -0.81 0.45
C VAL A 48 1.52 0.31 1.41
N ALA A 49 0.98 1.50 1.20
CA ALA A 49 1.20 2.65 2.06
C ALA A 49 0.13 2.72 3.15
N THR A 50 0.53 2.58 4.42
CA THR A 50 -0.43 2.52 5.53
C THR A 50 0.11 3.11 6.83
N CYS A 51 -0.78 3.62 7.68
CA CYS A 51 -0.48 4.02 9.05
C CYS A 51 -0.86 2.94 10.08
N ASP A 52 -1.54 1.87 9.63
CA ASP A 52 -2.07 0.83 10.51
C ASP A 52 -1.15 -0.39 10.51
N PRO A 53 -0.53 -0.73 11.67
CA PRO A 53 0.37 -1.89 11.77
C PRO A 53 -0.28 -3.21 11.36
N GLU A 54 -1.59 -3.37 11.56
CA GLU A 54 -2.32 -4.57 11.15
C GLU A 54 -2.26 -4.81 9.64
N ILE A 55 -2.40 -3.74 8.85
CA ILE A 55 -2.31 -3.82 7.38
C ILE A 55 -0.86 -4.11 6.97
N ALA A 56 0.11 -3.44 7.59
CA ALA A 56 1.53 -3.65 7.31
C ALA A 56 1.95 -5.10 7.59
N ASN A 57 1.64 -5.61 8.79
CA ASN A 57 1.93 -6.98 9.20
C ASN A 57 1.31 -8.01 8.25
N TYR A 58 0.06 -7.80 7.82
CA TYR A 58 -0.57 -8.69 6.85
C TYR A 58 0.16 -8.67 5.50
N VAL A 59 0.50 -7.49 4.97
CA VAL A 59 1.21 -7.36 3.69
C VAL A 59 2.58 -8.03 3.76
N GLU A 60 3.31 -7.85 4.85
CA GLU A 60 4.60 -8.51 5.09
C GLU A 60 4.44 -10.04 5.22
N SER A 61 3.37 -10.52 5.85
CA SER A 61 3.10 -11.96 6.00
C SER A 61 2.87 -12.69 4.67
N ILE A 62 2.45 -11.97 3.63
CA ILE A 62 2.29 -12.50 2.26
C ILE A 62 3.52 -12.22 1.38
N GLY A 63 4.63 -11.77 1.98
CA GLY A 63 5.88 -11.45 1.30
C GLY A 63 5.84 -10.14 0.50
N GLY A 64 4.92 -9.24 0.82
CA GLY A 64 4.81 -7.94 0.18
C GLY A 64 5.52 -6.82 0.93
N PHE A 65 5.61 -5.65 0.28
CA PHE A 65 6.24 -4.46 0.84
C PHE A 65 5.20 -3.53 1.45
N ALA A 66 5.36 -3.20 2.73
CA ALA A 66 4.58 -2.18 3.42
C ALA A 66 5.45 -0.94 3.68
N ILE A 67 4.86 0.24 3.48
CA ILE A 67 5.50 1.52 3.80
C ILE A 67 4.64 2.21 4.87
N ALA A 68 5.24 2.44 6.03
CA ALA A 68 4.63 3.22 7.08
C ALA A 68 4.45 4.67 6.60
N THR A 69 3.27 5.22 6.88
CA THR A 69 2.88 6.60 6.55
C THR A 69 2.17 7.23 7.73
N ALA A 70 2.11 8.56 7.79
CA ALA A 70 1.40 9.28 8.83
C ALA A 70 -0.11 8.94 8.86
N ASP A 71 -0.69 8.97 10.05
CA ASP A 71 -2.13 8.76 10.28
C ASP A 71 -2.97 10.02 9.99
N THR A 72 -2.32 11.18 9.87
CA THR A 72 -2.93 12.49 9.62
C THR A 72 -3.41 12.69 8.17
N HIS A 73 -3.03 11.79 7.25
CA HIS A 73 -3.42 11.87 5.84
C HIS A 73 -4.90 11.56 5.62
N ASN A 74 -5.65 12.60 5.30
CA ASN A 74 -7.07 12.50 4.94
C ASN A 74 -7.32 12.09 3.49
N ARG A 75 -6.33 12.24 2.61
CA ARG A 75 -6.43 11.94 1.18
C ARG A 75 -5.50 10.80 0.80
N ALA A 76 -5.94 9.95 -0.13
CA ALA A 76 -5.11 8.87 -0.65
C ALA A 76 -3.83 9.41 -1.31
N THR A 77 -3.95 10.50 -2.08
CA THR A 77 -2.82 11.11 -2.81
C THR A 77 -1.73 11.65 -1.90
N THR A 78 -2.05 12.22 -0.74
CA THR A 78 -1.04 12.74 0.19
C THR A 78 -0.29 11.62 0.90
N ARG A 79 -0.99 10.52 1.23
CA ARG A 79 -0.37 9.29 1.72
C ARG A 79 0.56 8.67 0.68
N THR A 80 0.13 8.63 -0.58
CA THR A 80 0.96 8.12 -1.68
C THR A 80 2.21 8.99 -1.87
N ALA A 81 2.10 10.31 -1.75
CA ALA A 81 3.25 11.21 -1.85
C ALA A 81 4.31 10.95 -0.77
N GLU A 82 3.90 10.84 0.51
CA GLU A 82 4.82 10.45 1.59
C GLU A 82 5.46 9.08 1.34
N ALA A 83 4.67 8.11 0.86
CA ALA A 83 5.19 6.78 0.56
C ALA A 83 6.27 6.81 -0.54
N ILE A 84 6.10 7.64 -1.58
CA ILE A 84 7.12 7.82 -2.62
C ILE A 84 8.42 8.32 -1.99
N GLU A 85 8.37 9.34 -1.13
CA GLU A 85 9.56 9.89 -0.47
C GLU A 85 10.31 8.80 0.31
N HIS A 86 9.61 8.00 1.12
CA HIS A 86 10.22 6.89 1.86
C HIS A 86 10.81 5.80 0.95
N ILE A 87 10.15 5.48 -0.16
CA ILE A 87 10.63 4.46 -1.11
C ILE A 87 11.88 4.97 -1.84
N GLU A 88 11.84 6.20 -2.38
CA GLU A 88 12.98 6.82 -3.06
C GLU A 88 14.20 6.93 -2.14
N GLU A 89 14.00 7.29 -0.87
CA GLU A 89 15.07 7.29 0.15
C GLU A 89 15.66 5.89 0.39
N SER A 90 14.80 4.87 0.46
CA SER A 90 15.24 3.49 0.68
C SER A 90 16.01 2.89 -0.49
N ILE A 91 15.66 3.24 -1.73
CA ILE A 91 16.29 2.66 -2.93
C ILE A 91 17.39 3.54 -3.51
N GLY A 92 17.46 4.82 -3.13
CA GLY A 92 18.47 5.78 -3.60
C GLY A 92 18.27 6.26 -5.05
N GLU A 93 17.09 6.09 -5.62
CA GLU A 93 16.76 6.43 -7.01
C GLU A 93 15.35 7.01 -7.09
N LYS A 94 15.09 7.84 -8.12
CA LYS A 94 13.75 8.37 -8.38
C LYS A 94 12.85 7.38 -9.12
N ILE A 95 11.57 7.38 -8.78
CA ILE A 95 10.57 6.44 -9.32
C ILE A 95 9.33 7.15 -9.84
N ASP A 96 8.59 6.45 -10.69
CA ASP A 96 7.27 6.85 -11.18
C ASP A 96 6.18 5.93 -10.60
N ILE A 97 4.93 6.39 -10.58
CA ILE A 97 3.78 5.67 -9.96
C ILE A 97 2.55 5.54 -10.86
#